data_AF-A0A7R9TZS6-F1
#
_entry.id   AF-A0A7R9TZS6-F1
#
_cell.length_a   1.000
_cell.length_b   1.000
_cell.length_c   1.000
_cell.angle_alpha   90.00
_cell.angle_beta   90.00
_cell.angle_gamma   90.00
#
_symmetry.space_group_name_H-M   'P 1'
#
loop_
_entity.id
_entity.type
_entity.pdbx_description
1 polymer ?
#
loop_
_entity_poly.entity_id
_entity_poly.type
_entity_poly.pdbx_seq_one_letter_code
_entity_poly.pdbx_strand_id
1 'polypeptide(L)'
;MKLIITSLLAASASAFAPSAMPRHTTALCERVDSSSAIEAALAASKEFGAASPEARVLWDIVEEMDSADNTEAFKPVVVDEEYADKVKALAQLLTKTKDEL
;
A
#
# COMPACT_ATOMS: atom_id res chain seq x y z
N MET A 1 -54.85 14.40 -20.28
CA MET A 1 -54.03 13.51 -19.43
C MET A 1 -52.65 13.36 -20.04
N LYS A 2 -51.65 14.06 -19.49
CA LYS A 2 -50.20 13.95 -19.76
C LYS A 2 -49.58 15.04 -18.89
N LEU A 3 -48.44 14.75 -18.25
CA LEU A 3 -47.58 15.62 -17.42
C LEU A 3 -47.46 15.21 -15.94
N ILE A 4 -47.00 14.00 -15.62
CA ILE A 4 -46.36 13.73 -14.31
C ILE A 4 -45.38 12.53 -14.42
N ILE A 5 -44.23 12.63 -15.11
CA ILE A 5 -43.20 11.57 -15.03
C ILE A 5 -41.74 12.08 -14.95
N THR A 6 -41.45 13.37 -15.17
CA THR A 6 -40.03 13.80 -15.32
C THR A 6 -39.28 14.11 -14.03
N SER A 7 -39.90 14.05 -12.84
CA SER A 7 -39.26 14.50 -11.59
C SER A 7 -38.44 13.43 -10.84
N LEU A 8 -38.46 12.16 -11.25
CA LEU A 8 -37.91 11.07 -10.43
C LEU A 8 -36.43 10.73 -10.71
N LEU A 9 -35.81 11.29 -11.75
CA LEU A 9 -34.45 10.89 -12.17
C LEU A 9 -33.31 11.74 -11.58
N ALA A 10 -33.61 12.89 -10.96
CA ALA A 10 -32.58 13.80 -10.44
C ALA A 10 -32.03 13.43 -9.05
N ALA A 11 -32.69 12.52 -8.32
CA ALA A 11 -32.31 12.17 -6.95
C ALA A 11 -31.19 11.11 -6.84
N SER A 12 -30.80 10.48 -7.95
CA SER A 12 -29.84 9.37 -7.95
C SER A 12 -28.37 9.79 -8.08
N ALA A 13 -28.09 11.05 -8.42
CA ALA A 13 -26.72 11.51 -8.71
C ALA A 13 -25.88 11.73 -7.44
N SER A 14 -26.48 12.05 -6.29
CA SER A 14 -25.74 12.31 -5.06
C SER A 14 -25.20 11.03 -4.39
N ALA A 15 -25.70 9.86 -4.76
CA ALA A 15 -25.19 8.57 -4.27
C ALA A 15 -23.81 8.21 -4.85
N PHE A 16 -23.43 8.83 -5.98
CA PHE A 16 -22.12 8.67 -6.63
C PHE A 16 -21.20 9.87 -6.41
N ALA A 17 -21.61 10.85 -5.60
CA ALA A 17 -20.72 11.94 -5.23
C ALA A 17 -19.56 11.35 -4.40
N PRO A 18 -18.30 11.68 -4.71
CA PRO A 18 -17.17 11.24 -3.91
C PRO A 18 -17.37 11.69 -2.47
N SER A 19 -17.56 10.74 -1.57
CA SER A 19 -17.62 11.04 -0.14
C SER A 19 -16.26 11.62 0.26
N ALA A 20 -16.25 12.89 0.67
CA ALA A 20 -15.08 13.54 1.25
C ALA A 20 -14.85 13.00 2.67
N MET A 21 -14.60 11.69 2.77
CA MET A 21 -14.12 11.12 4.02
C MET A 21 -12.70 11.65 4.25
N PRO A 22 -12.37 12.09 5.47
CA PRO A 22 -10.99 12.40 5.80
C PRO A 22 -10.16 11.14 5.52
N ARG A 23 -9.21 11.27 4.59
CA ARG A 23 -8.26 10.21 4.30
C ARG A 23 -7.38 10.09 5.54
N HIS A 24 -7.66 9.10 6.38
CA HIS A 24 -6.76 8.75 7.47
C HIS A 24 -5.45 8.31 6.83
N THR A 25 -4.43 9.16 6.90
CA THR A 25 -3.05 8.73 6.70
C THR A 25 -2.72 7.78 7.83
N THR A 26 -2.86 6.47 7.57
CA THR A 26 -2.15 5.47 8.35
C THR A 26 -0.67 5.81 8.22
N ALA A 27 -0.08 6.36 9.27
CA ALA A 27 1.36 6.53 9.33
C ALA A 27 1.97 5.15 9.06
N LEU A 28 2.75 5.05 7.98
CA LEU A 28 3.49 3.84 7.67
C LEU A 28 4.42 3.61 8.85
N CYS A 29 4.13 2.57 9.64
CA CYS A 29 5.06 2.16 10.68
C CYS A 29 6.37 1.82 9.98
N GLU A 30 7.40 2.59 10.29
CA GLU A 30 8.79 2.29 9.95
C GLU A 30 9.10 0.85 10.41
N ARG A 31 9.94 0.14 9.64
CA ARG A 31 10.32 -1.25 9.93
C ARG A 31 10.65 -1.39 11.42
N VAL A 32 10.10 -2.42 12.06
CA VAL A 32 10.41 -2.72 13.46
C VAL A 32 11.91 -2.96 13.57
N ASP A 33 12.57 -2.24 14.47
CA ASP A 33 14.00 -2.44 14.73
C ASP A 33 14.23 -3.83 15.35
N SER A 34 14.71 -4.76 14.53
CA SER A 34 15.02 -6.14 14.91
C SER A 34 16.48 -6.35 15.29
N SER A 35 17.31 -5.30 15.35
CA SER A 35 18.74 -5.40 15.65
C SER A 35 19.02 -6.12 16.98
N SER A 36 18.30 -5.75 18.04
CA SER A 36 18.45 -6.38 19.36
C SER A 36 18.06 -7.87 19.36
N ALA A 37 17.01 -8.25 18.62
CA ALA A 37 16.58 -9.64 18.49
C ALA A 37 17.60 -10.48 17.72
N ILE A 38 18.19 -9.91 16.67
CA ILE A 38 19.28 -10.55 15.89
C ILE A 38 20.50 -10.77 16.77
N GLU A 39 20.91 -9.77 17.57
CA GLU A 39 22.02 -9.90 18.51
C GLU A 39 21.78 -11.01 19.54
N ALA A 40 20.56 -11.08 20.10
CA ALA A 40 20.17 -12.13 21.04
C ALA A 40 20.20 -13.51 20.38
N ALA A 41 19.64 -13.66 19.18
CA ALA A 41 19.66 -14.92 18.43
C ALA A 41 21.10 -15.37 18.11
N LEU A 42 21.97 -14.43 17.74
CA LEU A 42 23.39 -14.71 17.49
C LEU A 42 24.14 -15.08 18.77
N ALA A 43 23.86 -14.43 19.90
CA ALA A 43 24.46 -14.75 21.19
C ALA A 43 24.06 -16.17 21.63
N ALA A 44 22.77 -16.49 21.59
CA ALA A 44 22.27 -17.82 21.93
C ALA A 44 22.80 -18.91 20.98
N SER A 45 22.91 -18.62 19.68
CA SER A 45 23.51 -19.54 18.70
C SER A 45 24.98 -19.83 19.01
N LYS A 46 25.72 -18.87 19.57
CA LYS A 46 27.12 -19.06 19.99
C LYS A 46 27.24 -19.81 21.32
N GLU A 47 26.32 -19.57 22.25
CA GLU A 47 26.38 -20.14 23.60
C GLU A 47 25.82 -21.57 23.66
N PHE A 48 24.66 -21.82 23.06
CA PHE A 48 23.96 -23.10 23.12
C PHE A 48 24.13 -23.94 21.83
N GLY A 49 24.69 -23.34 20.79
CA GLY A 49 24.86 -23.93 19.46
C GLY A 49 23.71 -23.60 18.51
N ALA A 50 24.02 -23.53 17.22
CA ALA A 50 23.07 -23.07 16.19
C ALA A 50 21.78 -23.90 16.08
N ALA A 51 21.79 -25.16 16.51
CA ALA A 51 20.62 -26.05 16.46
C ALA A 51 19.91 -26.21 17.81
N SER A 52 20.33 -25.47 18.84
CA SER A 52 19.71 -25.54 20.17
C SER A 52 18.26 -25.01 20.13
N PRO A 53 17.36 -25.51 21.01
CA PRO A 53 15.99 -25.01 21.07
C PRO A 53 15.93 -23.52 21.41
N GLU A 54 16.83 -23.01 22.25
CA GLU A 54 16.93 -21.60 22.61
C GLU A 54 17.30 -20.72 21.41
N ALA A 55 18.28 -21.14 20.62
CA ALA A 55 18.67 -20.45 19.40
C ALA A 55 17.52 -20.45 18.38
N ARG A 56 16.80 -21.57 18.23
CA ARG A 56 15.67 -21.70 17.31
C ARG A 56 14.53 -20.75 17.66
N VAL A 57 14.12 -20.71 18.93
CA VAL A 57 13.05 -19.80 19.38
C VAL A 57 13.41 -18.33 19.13
N LEU A 58 14.69 -17.94 19.33
CA LEU A 58 15.12 -16.57 19.06
C LEU A 58 15.14 -16.24 17.56
N TRP A 59 15.49 -17.20 16.71
CA TRP A 59 15.38 -17.03 15.26
C TRP A 59 13.92 -16.96 14.80
N ASP A 60 13.02 -17.74 15.40
CA ASP A 60 11.57 -17.67 15.13
C ASP A 60 11.03 -16.26 15.46
N ILE A 61 11.50 -15.64 16.54
CA ILE A 61 11.14 -14.26 16.90
C ILE A 61 11.65 -13.26 15.85
N VAL A 62 12.90 -13.40 15.40
CA VAL A 62 13.45 -12.54 14.34
C VAL A 62 12.65 -12.67 13.05
N GLU A 63 12.27 -13.89 12.67
CA GLU A 63 11.46 -14.16 11.48
C GLU A 63 10.07 -13.52 11.59
N GLU A 64 9.41 -13.62 12.74
CA GLU A 64 8.11 -12.98 12.98
C GLU A 64 8.21 -11.45 12.86
N MET A 65 9.26 -10.85 13.43
CA MET A 65 9.49 -9.40 13.36
C MET A 65 9.74 -8.93 11.92
N ASP A 66 10.48 -9.71 11.13
CA ASP A 66 10.75 -9.40 9.72
C ASP A 66 9.51 -9.61 8.85
N SER A 67 8.72 -10.66 9.14
CA SER A 67 7.47 -10.95 8.41
C SER A 67 6.37 -9.92 8.67
N ALA A 68 6.38 -9.28 9.84
CA ALA A 68 5.48 -8.16 10.16
C ALA A 68 5.81 -6.87 9.38
N ASP A 69 6.98 -6.80 8.75
CA ASP A 69 7.39 -5.65 7.95
C ASP A 69 6.60 -5.58 6.64
N ASN A 70 5.61 -4.69 6.62
CA ASN A 70 4.80 -4.42 5.43
C ASN A 70 5.33 -3.24 4.60
N THR A 71 6.51 -2.69 4.89
CA THR A 71 7.01 -1.49 4.21
C THR A 71 7.16 -1.66 2.70
N GLU A 72 7.50 -2.86 2.22
CA GLU A 72 7.55 -3.18 0.77
C GLU A 72 6.19 -2.98 0.07
N ALA A 73 5.09 -3.38 0.70
CA ALA A 73 3.75 -3.26 0.13
C ALA A 73 3.30 -1.79 0.00
N PHE A 74 3.92 -0.90 0.77
CA PHE A 74 3.61 0.54 0.79
C PHE A 74 4.69 1.41 0.17
N LYS A 75 5.70 0.81 -0.48
CA LYS A 75 6.69 1.60 -1.20
C LYS A 75 5.99 2.47 -2.24
N PRO A 76 6.34 3.77 -2.32
CA PRO A 76 5.79 4.63 -3.36
C PRO A 76 6.11 4.02 -4.73
N VAL A 77 5.17 4.08 -5.66
CA VAL A 77 5.41 3.70 -7.06
C VAL A 77 6.64 4.46 -7.51
N VAL A 78 7.65 3.73 -7.99
CA VAL A 78 8.83 4.33 -8.58
C VAL A 78 8.39 5.04 -9.85
N VAL A 79 8.28 6.36 -9.76
CA VAL A 79 8.02 7.23 -10.91
C VAL A 79 9.38 7.54 -11.51
N ASP A 80 9.77 6.77 -12.52
CA ASP A 80 10.95 7.04 -13.34
C ASP A 80 10.59 7.87 -14.58
N GLU A 81 11.61 8.29 -15.34
CA GLU A 81 11.44 9.07 -16.56
C GLU A 81 10.57 8.34 -17.60
N GLU A 82 10.70 7.01 -17.69
CA GLU A 82 9.92 6.18 -18.59
C GLU A 82 8.41 6.19 -18.23
N TYR A 83 8.08 6.10 -16.94
CA TYR A 83 6.70 6.23 -16.46
C TYR A 83 6.12 7.61 -16.77
N ALA A 84 6.90 8.67 -16.54
CA ALA A 84 6.48 10.04 -16.85
C ALA A 84 6.17 10.24 -18.34
N ASP A 85 7.01 9.69 -19.22
CA ASP A 85 6.81 9.73 -20.67
C ASP A 85 5.56 8.96 -21.11
N LYS A 86 5.31 7.78 -20.54
CA LYS A 86 4.09 7.00 -20.79
C LYS A 86 2.83 7.74 -20.38
N VAL A 87 2.82 8.36 -19.20
CA VAL A 87 1.68 9.17 -18.71
C VAL A 87 1.44 10.36 -19.64
N LYS A 88 2.49 11.04 -20.09
CA LYS A 88 2.40 12.16 -21.02
C LYS A 88 1.85 11.74 -22.39
N ALA A 89 2.33 10.62 -22.93
CA ALA A 89 1.84 10.08 -24.20
C ALA A 89 0.35 9.70 -24.12
N LEU A 90 -0.08 9.06 -23.03
CA LEU A 90 -1.49 8.75 -22.79
C LEU A 90 -2.35 10.01 -22.68
N ALA A 91 -1.88 11.04 -21.97
CA ALA A 91 -2.60 12.30 -21.85
C ALA A 91 -2.81 12.96 -23.22
N GLN A 92 -1.79 12.96 -24.08
CA GLN A 92 -1.90 13.49 -25.45
C GLN A 92 -2.86 12.70 -26.33
N LEU A 93 -2.95 11.38 -26.15
CA LEU A 93 -3.86 10.53 -26.91
C LEU A 93 -5.32 10.77 -26.50
N LEU A 94 -5.57 10.94 -25.20
CA LEU A 94 -6.89 11.27 -24.68
C LEU A 94 -7.39 12.63 -25.16
N THR A 95 -6.52 13.65 -25.19
CA THR A 95 -6.91 14.97 -25.71
C THR A 95 -7.24 14.92 -27.20
N LYS A 96 -6.43 14.22 -28.00
CA LYS A 96 -6.72 14.04 -29.43
C LYS A 96 -8.04 13.33 -29.68
N THR A 97 -8.30 12.26 -28.93
CA THR A 97 -9.56 11.50 -29.04
C THR A 97 -10.78 12.35 -28.65
N LYS A 98 -10.63 13.25 -27.66
CA LYS A 98 -11.68 14.20 -27.25
C LYS A 98 -11.96 15.25 -28.31
N ASP A 99 -10.92 15.75 -28.98
CA ASP A 99 -11.04 16.81 -29.99
C ASP A 99 -11.56 16.28 -31.34
N GLU A 100 -11.46 14.98 -31.58
CA GLU A 100 -11.98 14.29 -32.78
C GLU A 100 -13.45 13.81 -32.65
N LEU A 101 -14.09 14.01 -31.49
CA LEU A 101 -15.47 13.64 -31.15
C LEU A 101 -16.41 14.86 -31.13
#